data_AF-A0A9P1IS58-F1
#
_entry.id   AF-A0A9P1IS58-F1
#
_cell.length_a   1.000
_cell.length_b   1.000
_cell.length_c   1.000
_cell.angle_alpha   90.00
_cell.angle_beta   90.00
_cell.angle_gamma   90.00
#
_symmetry.space_group_name_H-M   'P 1'
#
loop_
_entity.id
_entity.type
_entity.pdbx_description
1 polymer ?
#
loop_
_entity_poly.entity_id
_entity_poly.type
_entity_poly.pdbx_seq_one_letter_code
_entity_poly.pdbx_strand_id
1 'polypeptide(L)'
;MAKTTTKKTGIIDKVRSIGRKQAVGVRGTLLCGENAVKNGTVKLWDNDMLDPDDLMAEISVSEDGSFEISGYAVSITNLDPQLRIYHHCLTSGCRRKVKFTVPKSYINDGKNVTKWFNIGTINMEIGFKNKESSHCIE
;
A
#
# COMPACT_ATOMS: atom_id res chain seq x y z
N MET A 1 -9.48 -19.35 -39.27
CA MET A 1 -10.29 -19.72 -38.09
C MET A 1 -9.52 -19.27 -36.85
N ALA A 2 -9.99 -18.23 -36.16
CA ALA A 2 -9.35 -17.73 -34.94
C ALA A 2 -9.54 -18.77 -33.82
N LYS A 3 -8.44 -19.29 -33.28
CA LYS A 3 -8.48 -20.09 -32.05
C LYS A 3 -8.78 -19.13 -30.90
N THR A 4 -10.06 -19.05 -30.51
CA THR A 4 -10.46 -18.42 -29.25
C THR A 4 -9.95 -19.28 -28.11
N THR A 5 -8.83 -18.87 -27.52
CA THR A 5 -8.30 -19.50 -26.31
C THR A 5 -9.24 -19.17 -25.16
N THR A 6 -10.10 -20.11 -24.77
CA THR A 6 -10.96 -19.99 -23.59
C THR A 6 -10.06 -19.88 -22.37
N LYS A 7 -9.91 -18.65 -21.84
CA LYS A 7 -9.18 -18.39 -20.59
C LYS A 7 -9.89 -19.16 -19.49
N LYS A 8 -9.25 -20.19 -18.93
CA LYS A 8 -9.78 -20.95 -17.78
C LYS A 8 -10.02 -19.95 -16.64
N THR A 9 -11.29 -19.68 -16.34
CA THR A 9 -11.70 -18.80 -15.24
C THR A 9 -11.15 -19.37 -13.93
N GLY A 10 -10.17 -18.69 -13.34
CA GLY A 10 -9.56 -19.11 -12.08
C GLY A 10 -10.51 -18.89 -10.90
N ILE A 11 -10.15 -19.45 -9.73
CA ILE A 11 -10.89 -19.20 -8.47
C ILE A 11 -10.93 -17.68 -8.17
N ILE A 12 -9.82 -16.97 -8.42
CA ILE A 12 -9.70 -15.51 -8.27
C ILE A 12 -10.71 -14.77 -9.15
N ASP A 13 -10.94 -15.24 -10.38
CA ASP A 13 -11.90 -14.62 -11.30
C ASP A 13 -13.34 -14.80 -10.83
N LYS A 14 -13.66 -15.92 -10.15
CA LYS A 14 -14.95 -16.16 -9.50
C LYS A 14 -15.11 -15.33 -8.22
N VAL A 15 -14.07 -15.22 -7.40
CA VAL A 15 -14.09 -14.38 -6.17
C VAL A 15 -14.32 -12.92 -6.51
N ARG A 16 -13.59 -12.40 -7.51
CA ARG A 16 -13.78 -11.04 -8.03
C ARG A 16 -15.17 -10.82 -8.66
N SER A 17 -15.88 -11.87 -9.07
CA SER A 17 -17.24 -11.74 -9.62
C SER A 17 -18.33 -11.60 -8.56
N ILE A 18 -18.06 -11.98 -7.31
CA ILE A 18 -19.02 -11.93 -6.19
C ILE A 18 -18.62 -10.95 -5.08
N GLY A 19 -17.36 -10.49 -5.07
CA GLY A 19 -16.87 -9.50 -4.12
C GLY A 19 -17.42 -8.09 -4.37
N ARG A 20 -17.32 -7.23 -3.35
CA ARG A 20 -17.66 -5.81 -3.45
C ARG A 20 -16.39 -4.98 -3.64
N LYS A 21 -16.53 -3.84 -4.32
CA LYS A 21 -15.45 -2.86 -4.47
C LYS A 21 -15.26 -2.13 -3.15
N GLN A 22 -14.02 -2.03 -2.71
CA GLN A 22 -13.62 -1.33 -1.51
C GLN A 22 -12.38 -0.50 -1.79
N ALA A 23 -12.31 0.72 -1.26
CA ALA A 23 -11.21 1.65 -1.48
C ALA A 23 -10.60 2.13 -0.16
N VAL A 24 -9.30 2.38 -0.17
CA VAL A 24 -8.54 2.94 0.96
C VAL A 24 -7.63 4.04 0.43
N GLY A 25 -7.54 5.13 1.19
CA GLY A 25 -6.63 6.22 0.93
C GLY A 25 -5.87 6.63 2.19
N VAL A 26 -4.57 6.87 2.03
CA VAL A 26 -3.67 7.28 3.11
C VAL A 26 -2.87 8.49 2.65
N ARG A 27 -2.66 9.44 3.57
CA ARG A 27 -1.81 10.61 3.34
C ARG A 27 -0.97 10.93 4.57
N GLY A 28 0.14 11.63 4.36
CA GLY A 28 1.02 12.11 5.42
C GLY A 28 2.29 12.74 4.91
N THR A 29 3.25 12.94 5.81
CA THR A 29 4.56 13.53 5.53
C THR A 29 5.65 12.65 6.15
N LEU A 30 6.73 12.40 5.41
CA LEU A 30 7.87 11.61 5.87
C LEU A 30 9.11 12.49 6.00
N LEU A 31 9.72 12.48 7.18
CA LEU A 31 10.95 13.19 7.49
C LEU A 31 12.11 12.22 7.76
N CYS A 32 13.33 12.73 7.65
CA CYS A 32 14.57 12.09 8.07
C CYS A 32 15.38 13.14 8.82
N GLY A 33 15.29 13.13 10.15
CA GLY A 33 15.68 14.27 10.96
C GLY A 33 14.81 15.47 10.65
N GLU A 34 15.43 16.61 10.37
CA GLU A 34 14.75 17.86 10.01
C GLU A 34 14.42 17.96 8.51
N ASN A 35 14.89 17.02 7.70
CA ASN A 35 14.74 17.06 6.24
C ASN A 35 13.59 16.17 5.76
N ALA A 36 12.96 16.52 4.64
CA ALA A 36 12.06 15.62 3.95
C ALA A 36 12.76 14.32 3.50
N VAL A 37 12.06 13.18 3.56
CA VAL A 37 12.55 11.93 2.96
C VAL A 37 12.60 12.09 1.44
N LYS A 38 13.80 12.04 0.87
CA LYS A 38 14.02 12.01 -0.58
C LYS A 38 13.99 10.57 -1.11
N ASN A 39 13.51 10.40 -2.34
CA ASN A 39 13.47 9.11 -3.05
C ASN A 39 12.76 8.00 -2.24
N GLY A 40 11.74 8.39 -1.46
CA GLY A 40 10.85 7.46 -0.77
C GLY A 40 9.84 6.85 -1.74
N THR A 41 9.43 5.61 -1.51
CA THR A 41 8.33 4.96 -2.23
C THR A 41 7.29 4.51 -1.21
N VAL A 42 6.03 4.76 -1.50
CA VAL A 42 4.89 4.33 -0.68
C VAL A 42 4.07 3.37 -1.52
N LYS A 43 3.75 2.20 -0.96
CA LYS A 43 2.88 1.20 -1.59
C LYS A 43 1.68 0.90 -0.70
N LEU A 44 0.52 0.75 -1.31
CA LEU A 44 -0.70 0.31 -0.65
C LEU A 44 -1.01 -1.12 -1.11
N TRP A 45 -1.18 -2.02 -0.15
CA TRP A 45 -1.42 -3.44 -0.37
C TRP A 45 -2.70 -3.87 0.32
N ASP A 46 -3.41 -4.81 -0.27
CA ASP A 46 -4.38 -5.64 0.44
C ASP A 46 -3.69 -6.93 0.90
N ASN A 47 -3.79 -7.27 2.19
CA ASN A 47 -3.08 -8.40 2.80
C ASN A 47 -4.07 -9.45 3.31
N ASP A 48 -5.09 -9.76 2.50
CA ASP A 48 -6.14 -10.72 2.79
C ASP A 48 -5.62 -12.17 2.69
N MET A 49 -6.16 -13.07 3.52
CA MET A 49 -5.75 -14.49 3.57
C MET A 49 -6.34 -15.33 2.41
N LEU A 50 -7.46 -14.88 1.82
CA LEU A 50 -8.27 -15.65 0.87
C LEU A 50 -8.00 -15.28 -0.59
N ASP A 51 -7.62 -14.03 -0.86
CA ASP A 51 -7.18 -13.54 -2.15
C ASP A 51 -5.69 -13.21 -2.07
N PRO A 52 -4.83 -13.71 -2.98
CA PRO A 52 -3.39 -13.46 -2.89
C PRO A 52 -3.10 -11.95 -2.92
N ASP A 53 -2.25 -11.50 -1.98
CA ASP A 53 -1.86 -10.10 -1.75
C ASP A 53 -1.81 -9.25 -3.04
N ASP A 54 -2.72 -8.29 -3.16
CA ASP A 54 -2.82 -7.40 -4.32
C ASP A 54 -2.14 -6.05 -4.01
N LEU A 55 -1.13 -5.69 -4.81
CA LEU A 55 -0.62 -4.31 -4.86
C LEU A 55 -1.72 -3.41 -5.44
N MET A 56 -2.26 -2.52 -4.61
CA MET A 56 -3.37 -1.63 -5.00
C MET A 56 -2.86 -0.34 -5.65
N ALA A 57 -1.77 0.21 -5.13
CA ALA A 57 -1.17 1.45 -5.63
C ALA A 57 0.29 1.59 -5.19
N GLU A 58 1.05 2.38 -5.94
CA GLU A 58 2.44 2.74 -5.65
C GLU A 58 2.71 4.17 -6.10
N ILE A 59 3.35 4.97 -5.25
CA ILE A 59 3.76 6.33 -5.55
C ILE A 59 5.17 6.62 -5.02
N SER A 60 5.80 7.64 -5.58
CA SER A 60 6.99 8.26 -4.99
C SER A 60 6.57 9.36 -4.01
N VAL A 61 7.34 9.52 -2.95
CA VAL A 61 7.20 10.63 -1.99
C VAL A 61 7.62 11.93 -2.68
N SER A 62 6.84 12.99 -2.49
CA SER A 62 7.11 14.33 -3.01
C SER A 62 8.41 14.92 -2.44
N GLU A 63 8.94 15.95 -3.09
CA GLU A 63 10.19 16.63 -2.66
C GLU A 63 10.10 17.24 -1.25
N ASP A 64 8.91 17.68 -0.85
CA ASP A 64 8.59 18.20 0.48
C ASP A 64 8.33 17.10 1.53
N GLY A 65 8.45 15.83 1.14
CA GLY A 65 8.22 14.67 1.99
C GLY A 65 6.74 14.26 2.09
N SER A 66 5.82 14.99 1.46
CA SER A 66 4.41 14.64 1.46
C SER A 66 4.10 13.44 0.57
N PHE A 67 3.01 12.75 0.88
CA PHE A 67 2.46 11.70 0.02
C PHE A 67 0.94 11.60 0.19
N GLU A 68 0.25 11.23 -0.88
CA GLU A 68 -1.15 10.86 -0.90
C GLU A 68 -1.34 9.66 -1.83
N ILE A 69 -1.77 8.52 -1.28
CA ILE A 69 -1.92 7.27 -2.01
C ILE A 69 -3.32 6.71 -1.81
N SER A 70 -3.97 6.28 -2.89
CA SER A 70 -5.26 5.60 -2.84
C SER A 70 -5.31 4.45 -3.83
N GLY A 71 -6.05 3.41 -3.48
CA GLY A 71 -6.35 2.31 -4.38
C GLY A 71 -7.66 1.63 -4.01
N TYR A 72 -8.13 0.73 -4.87
CA TYR A 72 -9.30 -0.10 -4.60
C TYR A 72 -9.06 -1.53 -5.04
N ALA A 73 -9.75 -2.46 -4.39
CA ALA A 73 -9.78 -3.87 -4.75
C ALA A 73 -11.22 -4.39 -4.73
N VAL A 74 -11.43 -5.57 -5.31
CA VAL A 74 -12.70 -6.30 -5.22
C VAL A 74 -12.48 -7.50 -4.33
N SER A 75 -13.09 -7.48 -3.13
CA SER A 75 -12.95 -8.55 -2.12
C SER A 75 -14.32 -8.90 -1.55
N ILE A 76 -14.48 -10.16 -1.14
CA ILE A 76 -15.69 -10.66 -0.47
C ILE A 76 -15.70 -10.19 0.98
N THR A 77 -14.54 -10.22 1.64
CA THR A 77 -14.31 -9.75 3.01
C THR A 77 -14.01 -8.26 3.06
N ASN A 78 -13.83 -7.71 4.26
CA ASN A 78 -13.22 -6.38 4.38
C ASN A 78 -11.75 -6.48 3.99
N LEU A 79 -11.24 -5.48 3.26
CA LEU A 79 -9.81 -5.37 2.97
C LEU A 79 -8.98 -5.41 4.26
N ASP A 80 -7.74 -5.91 4.15
CA ASP A 80 -6.69 -5.85 5.16
C ASP A 80 -5.58 -4.89 4.71
N PRO A 81 -5.87 -3.57 4.64
CA PRO A 81 -4.97 -2.61 4.01
C PRO A 81 -3.66 -2.41 4.78
N GLN A 82 -2.56 -2.46 4.04
CA GLN A 82 -1.21 -2.27 4.55
C GLN A 82 -0.47 -1.20 3.75
N LEU A 83 0.00 -0.17 4.45
CA LEU A 83 0.90 0.84 3.92
C LEU A 83 2.34 0.34 4.08
N ARG A 84 3.10 0.29 2.98
CA ARG A 84 4.50 -0.08 2.99
C ARG A 84 5.33 1.10 2.52
N ILE A 85 6.25 1.57 3.36
CA ILE A 85 7.11 2.73 3.07
C ILE A 85 8.54 2.24 2.91
N TYR A 86 9.19 2.68 1.83
CA TYR A 86 10.54 2.29 1.46
C TYR A 86 11.42 3.55 1.36
N HIS A 87 12.52 3.61 2.10
CA HIS A 87 13.36 4.82 2.18
C HIS A 87 14.82 4.50 2.49
N HIS A 88 15.69 5.51 2.32
CA HIS A 88 17.12 5.43 2.64
C HIS A 88 17.52 6.24 3.89
N CYS A 89 16.56 6.72 4.69
CA CYS A 89 16.89 7.46 5.92
C CYS A 89 17.81 6.63 6.84
N LEU A 90 18.98 7.20 7.16
CA LEU A 90 20.07 6.58 7.93
C LEU A 90 20.65 5.28 7.33
N THR A 91 20.49 5.03 6.03
CA THR A 91 21.12 3.89 5.34
C THR A 91 21.66 4.28 3.96
N SER A 92 22.86 3.85 3.64
CA SER A 92 23.47 4.00 2.31
C SER A 92 23.36 2.74 1.44
N GLY A 93 22.90 1.62 2.02
CA GLY A 93 22.75 0.34 1.33
C GLY A 93 21.30 0.08 0.91
N CYS A 94 20.81 -1.12 1.19
CA CYS A 94 19.43 -1.48 0.92
C CYS A 94 18.43 -0.56 1.64
N ARG A 95 17.25 -0.42 1.02
CA ARG A 95 16.17 0.42 1.55
C ARG A 95 15.64 -0.17 2.83
N ARG A 96 15.31 0.69 3.79
CA ARG A 96 14.47 0.32 4.94
C ARG A 96 13.03 0.22 4.45
N LYS A 97 12.35 -0.89 4.75
CA LYS A 97 10.94 -1.13 4.45
C LYS A 97 10.16 -1.24 5.74
N VAL A 98 9.27 -0.30 5.98
CA VAL A 98 8.37 -0.28 7.15
C VAL A 98 6.95 -0.62 6.72
N LYS A 99 6.24 -1.42 7.52
CA LYS A 99 4.85 -1.83 7.28
C LYS A 99 3.92 -1.27 8.37
N PHE A 100 2.89 -0.54 7.95
CA PHE A 100 1.80 -0.07 8.81
C PHE A 100 0.47 -0.69 8.39
N THR A 101 -0.32 -1.12 9.37
CA THR A 101 -1.71 -1.50 9.14
C THR A 101 -2.57 -0.24 9.11
N VAL A 102 -3.38 -0.08 8.06
CA VAL A 102 -4.34 1.03 7.98
C VAL A 102 -5.62 0.59 8.71
N PRO A 103 -6.20 1.41 9.60
CA PRO A 103 -7.39 1.00 10.35
C PRO A 103 -8.57 0.74 9.42
N LYS A 104 -9.27 -0.39 9.62
CA LYS A 104 -10.42 -0.79 8.78
C LYS A 104 -11.55 0.23 8.75
N SER A 105 -11.66 1.11 9.74
CA SER A 105 -12.64 2.22 9.77
C SER A 105 -12.49 3.20 8.60
N TYR A 106 -11.31 3.23 7.96
CA TYR A 106 -11.03 4.06 6.77
C TYR A 106 -11.27 3.34 5.44
N ILE A 107 -11.79 2.12 5.45
CA ILE A 107 -12.27 1.46 4.24
C ILE A 107 -13.54 2.17 3.76
N ASN A 108 -13.61 2.41 2.46
CA ASN A 108 -14.69 3.06 1.76
C ASN A 108 -15.39 2.05 0.85
N ASP A 109 -16.71 2.15 0.74
CA ASP A 109 -17.46 1.37 -0.24
C ASP A 109 -17.27 1.95 -1.65
N GLY A 110 -17.10 1.08 -2.63
CA GLY A 110 -16.86 1.47 -4.01
C GLY A 110 -15.38 1.66 -4.35
N LYS A 111 -15.10 2.48 -5.36
CA LYS A 111 -13.73 2.71 -5.89
C LYS A 111 -13.08 4.01 -5.39
N ASN A 112 -13.88 4.89 -4.81
CA ASN A 112 -13.45 6.25 -4.48
C ASN A 112 -13.23 6.35 -2.97
N VAL A 113 -12.18 7.08 -2.59
CA VAL A 113 -11.89 7.37 -1.18
C VAL A 113 -12.72 8.58 -0.75
N THR A 114 -13.57 8.40 0.26
CA THR A 114 -14.31 9.50 0.91
C THR A 114 -13.80 9.77 2.32
N LYS A 115 -13.26 8.74 2.99
CA LYS A 115 -12.58 8.81 4.28
C LYS A 115 -11.09 8.55 4.09
N TRP A 116 -10.30 9.61 4.26
CA TRP A 116 -8.85 9.55 4.20
C TRP A 116 -8.24 9.26 5.56
N PHE A 117 -7.33 8.28 5.63
CA PHE A 117 -6.50 8.08 6.81
C PHE A 117 -5.30 9.04 6.74
N ASN A 118 -5.28 10.05 7.60
CA ASN A 118 -4.11 10.90 7.77
C ASN A 118 -3.20 10.30 8.84
N ILE A 119 -2.03 9.81 8.43
CA ILE A 119 -1.04 9.23 9.35
C ILE A 119 -0.19 10.32 10.04
N GLY A 120 -0.34 11.59 9.65
CA GLY A 120 0.42 12.71 10.17
C GLY A 120 1.84 12.76 9.60
N THR A 121 2.77 13.28 10.41
CA THR A 121 4.19 13.38 10.08
C THR A 121 4.98 12.29 10.80
N ILE A 122 5.76 11.52 10.06
CA ILE A 122 6.60 10.46 10.61
C ILE A 122 8.07 10.78 10.32
N ASN A 123 8.88 10.96 11.37
CA ASN A 123 10.32 10.98 11.22
C ASN A 123 10.85 9.54 11.13
N MET A 124 11.35 9.17 9.96
CA MET A 124 11.82 7.85 9.58
C MET A 124 13.20 7.50 10.17
N GLU A 125 13.81 8.34 11.00
CA GLU A 125 14.92 7.94 11.88
C GLU A 125 14.48 6.94 12.94
N ILE A 126 13.19 6.96 13.32
CA ILE A 126 12.62 6.00 14.25
C ILE A 126 12.78 4.57 13.70
N GLY A 127 13.08 3.62 14.59
CA GLY A 127 13.07 2.19 14.28
C GLY A 127 11.73 1.55 14.63
N PHE A 128 11.16 0.76 13.71
CA PHE A 128 9.89 0.06 13.96
C PHE A 128 10.11 -1.44 14.24
N LYS A 129 10.22 -1.80 15.52
CA LYS A 129 10.41 -3.20 15.95
C LYS A 129 9.35 -4.12 15.33
N ASN A 130 9.78 -5.24 14.74
CA ASN A 130 8.95 -6.26 14.08
C ASN A 130 8.14 -5.77 12.86
N LYS A 131 8.27 -4.51 12.45
CA LYS A 131 7.56 -3.91 11.30
C LYS A 131 8.51 -3.40 10.22
N GLU A 132 9.80 -3.42 10.50
CA GLU A 132 10.85 -2.96 9.61
C GLU A 132 11.72 -4.13 9.12
N SER A 133 12.11 -4.11 7.85
CA SER A 133 13.10 -5.01 7.28
C SER A 133 13.97 -4.30 6.25
N SER A 134 15.15 -4.85 5.97
CA SER A 134 15.92 -4.47 4.79
C SER A 134 15.20 -4.89 3.50
N HIS A 135 15.29 -4.09 2.45
CA HIS A 135 14.76 -4.35 1.11
C HIS A 135 15.79 -3.96 0.05
N CYS A 136 16.48 -4.97 -0.45
CA CYS A 136 17.37 -4.86 -1.60
C CYS A 136 16.56 -5.22 -2.85
N ILE A 137 16.65 -4.41 -3.90
CA ILE A 137 16.18 -4.81 -5.23
C ILE A 137 17.42 -5.42 -5.89
N GLU A 138 17.37 -6.72 -6.13
CA GLU A 138 18.39 -7.42 -6.94
C GLU A 138 18.17 -7.14 -8.43
#